data_AF-A0AAU2K466-F1
#
_entry.id   AF-A0AAU2K466-F1
#
_cell.length_a   1.000
_cell.length_b   1.000
_cell.length_c   1.000
_cell.angle_alpha   90.00
_cell.angle_beta   90.00
_cell.angle_gamma   90.00
#
_symmetry.space_group_name_H-M   'P 1'
#
loop_
_entity.id
_entity.type
_entity.pdbx_description
1 polymer ?
#
loop_
_entity_poly.entity_id
_entity_poly.type
_entity_poly.pdbx_seq_one_letter_code
_entity_poly.pdbx_strand_id
1 'polypeptide(L)'
;MRRAYVAAYADLAKRCERREPELLRHISTADTARDLDLLRRAAGEDRLRYWGISYGTLLGATYANLFPDRVGRLVADGNVDPQAWVNRGADGEPELNTFLRLGSYLGSADTLGQFLDHCGRATVSRCAFSAGSPAATRAKYDTLLERLAGRPVGSWTYARAVNEVRSGLYTVHPGWTGTAGTLQSLWQGRVPAEPPAPAGPARHPGFEQSLAVLCAESPNPASSGRYPALEERAVKQAGALARWWAWANEPCTAWPARAAAPYTGPWNRTTGHPVLVVNAVYDPSTPYRAGQAMVTELAGARLLTLDGYGHTALDNPSACVKRHVVRYVLTGALPPEGARCGQDTPPFGTGRERPAGAAPDRAGKAGGWWYAAPFTSWPQRPLGLFPARPGWTSAVVPGGS
;
A
#
# COMPACT_ATOMS: atom_id res chain seq x y z
N MET A 1 21.57 13.58 3.90
CA MET A 1 20.38 12.72 4.03
C MET A 1 20.42 11.50 3.10
N ARG A 2 20.45 11.65 1.76
CA ARG A 2 20.49 10.50 0.81
C ARG A 2 21.60 9.47 1.11
N ARG A 3 22.85 9.89 1.30
CA ARG A 3 23.95 8.96 1.64
C ARG A 3 23.70 8.15 2.93
N ALA A 4 23.13 8.79 3.95
CA ALA A 4 22.82 8.13 5.21
C ALA A 4 21.68 7.10 5.05
N TYR A 5 20.67 7.43 4.24
CA TYR A 5 19.59 6.50 3.86
C TYR A 5 20.15 5.26 3.17
N VAL A 6 20.95 5.44 2.12
CA VAL A 6 21.58 4.35 1.36
C VAL A 6 22.46 3.49 2.27
N ALA A 7 23.29 4.12 3.10
CA ALA A 7 24.17 3.41 4.04
C ALA A 7 23.38 2.61 5.08
N ALA A 8 22.28 3.15 5.60
CA ALA A 8 21.44 2.46 6.59
C ALA A 8 20.78 1.21 6.01
N TYR A 9 20.25 1.28 4.78
CA TYR A 9 19.65 0.10 4.13
C TYR A 9 20.68 -0.91 3.66
N ALA A 10 21.88 -0.48 3.27
CA ALA A 10 22.99 -1.39 3.01
C ALA A 10 23.44 -2.12 4.28
N ASP A 11 23.49 -1.45 5.44
CA ASP A 11 23.78 -2.11 6.72
C ASP A 11 22.67 -3.08 7.12
N LEU A 12 21.40 -2.71 6.92
CA LEU A 12 20.26 -3.60 7.15
C LEU A 12 20.35 -4.88 6.30
N ALA A 13 20.63 -4.74 5.01
CA ALA A 13 20.78 -5.87 4.09
C ALA A 13 21.88 -6.84 4.54
N LYS A 14 23.06 -6.31 4.93
CA LYS A 14 24.15 -7.11 5.48
C LYS A 14 23.78 -7.80 6.80
N ARG A 15 22.98 -7.16 7.66
CA ARG A 15 22.50 -7.77 8.90
C ARG A 15 21.54 -8.92 8.61
N CYS A 16 20.65 -8.76 7.64
CA CYS A 16 19.74 -9.82 7.20
C CYS A 16 20.54 -11.02 6.65
N GLU A 17 21.52 -10.75 5.77
CA GLU A 17 22.40 -11.78 5.20
C GLU A 17 23.16 -12.57 6.27
N ARG A 18 23.77 -11.88 7.24
CA ARG A 18 24.50 -12.54 8.33
C ARG A 18 23.59 -13.37 9.24
N ARG A 19 22.31 -13.00 9.36
CA ARG A 19 21.39 -13.59 10.32
C ARG A 19 20.70 -14.83 9.77
N GLU A 20 20.27 -14.82 8.51
CA GLU A 20 19.52 -15.92 7.86
C GLU A 20 19.76 -15.98 6.33
N PRO A 21 20.98 -16.31 5.85
CA PRO A 21 21.32 -16.21 4.42
C PRO A 21 20.48 -17.15 3.54
N GLU A 22 20.19 -18.36 4.00
CA GLU A 22 19.38 -19.35 3.27
C GLU A 22 17.91 -18.94 3.22
N LEU A 23 17.35 -18.46 4.33
CA LEU A 23 15.94 -18.04 4.40
C LEU A 23 15.65 -16.92 3.39
N LEU A 24 16.57 -15.98 3.19
CA LEU A 24 16.38 -14.86 2.26
C LEU A 24 16.14 -15.30 0.81
N ARG A 25 16.53 -16.53 0.44
CA ARG A 25 16.27 -17.12 -0.90
C ARG A 25 14.90 -17.77 -1.00
N HIS A 26 14.22 -17.96 0.12
CA HIS A 26 12.92 -18.62 0.27
C HIS A 26 11.85 -17.69 0.85
N ILE A 27 12.07 -16.37 0.75
CA ILE A 27 11.06 -15.34 1.03
C ILE A 27 10.62 -14.75 -0.31
N SER A 28 9.55 -15.30 -0.87
CA SER A 28 8.93 -14.81 -2.10
C SER A 28 7.41 -15.01 -2.07
N THR A 29 6.70 -14.38 -3.01
CA THR A 29 5.27 -14.60 -3.22
C THR A 29 4.98 -16.05 -3.62
N ALA A 30 5.87 -16.68 -4.40
CA ALA A 30 5.71 -18.07 -4.82
C ALA A 30 5.88 -19.05 -3.64
N ASP A 31 6.83 -18.79 -2.74
CA ASP A 31 6.99 -19.58 -1.51
C ASP A 31 5.77 -19.39 -0.60
N THR A 32 5.33 -18.14 -0.41
CA THR A 32 4.12 -17.81 0.36
C THR A 32 2.86 -18.47 -0.23
N ALA A 33 2.74 -18.60 -1.55
CA ALA A 33 1.63 -19.29 -2.18
C ALA A 33 1.65 -20.81 -1.92
N ARG A 34 2.84 -21.42 -1.86
CA ARG A 34 2.99 -22.84 -1.48
C ARG A 34 2.63 -23.05 -0.01
N ASP A 35 3.01 -22.11 0.86
CA ASP A 35 2.61 -22.10 2.27
C ASP A 35 1.09 -21.95 2.41
N LEU A 36 0.46 -21.12 1.60
CA LEU A 36 -0.99 -20.97 1.58
C LEU A 36 -1.71 -22.27 1.19
N ASP A 37 -1.15 -23.09 0.30
CA ASP A 37 -1.70 -24.41 -0.03
C ASP A 37 -1.50 -25.43 1.12
N LEU A 38 -0.39 -25.33 1.88
CA LEU A 38 -0.22 -26.08 3.12
C LEU A 38 -1.28 -25.69 4.17
N LEU A 39 -1.52 -24.38 4.36
CA LEU A 39 -2.54 -23.87 5.28
C LEU A 39 -3.94 -24.30 4.86
N ARG A 40 -4.26 -24.26 3.56
CA ARG A 40 -5.53 -24.78 3.02
C ARG A 40 -5.73 -26.25 3.41
N ARG A 41 -4.71 -27.10 3.19
CA ARG A 41 -4.76 -28.52 3.55
C ARG A 41 -4.94 -28.72 5.06
N ALA A 42 -4.18 -27.98 5.88
CA ALA A 42 -4.27 -28.05 7.32
C ALA A 42 -5.64 -27.61 7.87
N ALA A 43 -6.30 -26.68 7.19
CA ALA A 43 -7.68 -26.26 7.48
C ALA A 43 -8.75 -27.27 7.03
N GLY A 44 -8.36 -28.37 6.35
CA GLY A 44 -9.28 -29.38 5.84
C GLY A 44 -10.12 -28.94 4.64
N GLU A 45 -9.70 -27.88 3.94
CA GLU A 45 -10.44 -27.32 2.81
C GLU A 45 -9.95 -27.91 1.48
N ASP A 46 -10.82 -28.45 0.63
CA ASP A 46 -10.41 -28.98 -0.69
C ASP A 46 -9.96 -27.90 -1.67
N ARG A 47 -10.53 -26.69 -1.53
CA ARG A 47 -10.27 -25.52 -2.38
C ARG A 47 -10.16 -24.26 -1.53
N LEU A 48 -9.25 -23.38 -1.90
CA LEU A 48 -9.02 -22.12 -1.21
C LEU A 48 -10.16 -21.12 -1.47
N ARG A 49 -10.70 -20.55 -0.40
CA ARG A 49 -11.50 -19.31 -0.43
C ARG A 49 -10.64 -18.19 0.13
N TYR A 50 -10.33 -17.19 -0.69
CA TYR A 50 -9.33 -16.18 -0.39
C TYR A 50 -9.81 -14.79 -0.79
N TRP A 51 -9.53 -13.81 0.07
CA TRP A 51 -9.66 -12.39 -0.24
C TRP A 51 -8.28 -11.74 -0.09
N GLY A 52 -7.65 -11.47 -1.23
CA GLY A 52 -6.38 -10.76 -1.31
C GLY A 52 -6.61 -9.27 -1.42
N ILE A 53 -5.82 -8.51 -0.67
CA ILE A 53 -5.88 -7.04 -0.66
C ILE A 53 -4.49 -6.52 -0.97
N SER A 54 -4.36 -5.54 -1.85
CA SER A 54 -3.07 -4.93 -2.18
C SER A 54 -2.06 -5.97 -2.71
N TYR A 55 -0.85 -6.06 -2.15
CA TYR A 55 0.08 -7.15 -2.41
C TYR A 55 -0.55 -8.56 -2.30
N GLY A 56 -1.56 -8.73 -1.44
CA GLY A 56 -2.33 -9.98 -1.35
C GLY A 56 -3.05 -10.36 -2.66
N THR A 57 -3.33 -9.42 -3.56
CA THR A 57 -3.88 -9.76 -4.90
C THR A 57 -2.84 -10.46 -5.76
N LEU A 58 -1.56 -10.06 -5.68
CA LEU A 58 -0.47 -10.75 -6.36
C LEU A 58 -0.30 -12.16 -5.81
N LEU A 59 -0.32 -12.32 -4.48
CA LEU A 59 -0.31 -13.64 -3.84
C LEU A 59 -1.48 -14.51 -4.31
N GLY A 60 -2.68 -13.95 -4.41
CA GLY A 60 -3.85 -14.64 -4.95
C GLY A 60 -3.67 -15.06 -6.41
N ALA A 61 -3.15 -14.16 -7.25
CA ALA A 61 -2.86 -14.45 -8.66
C ALA A 61 -1.78 -15.54 -8.81
N THR A 62 -0.72 -15.49 -8.00
CA THR A 62 0.32 -16.53 -7.97
C THR A 62 -0.24 -17.87 -7.53
N TYR A 63 -1.06 -17.92 -6.47
CA TYR A 63 -1.72 -19.14 -6.02
C TYR A 63 -2.63 -19.72 -7.11
N ALA A 64 -3.44 -18.88 -7.76
CA ALA A 64 -4.35 -19.30 -8.83
C ALA A 64 -3.62 -19.93 -10.01
N ASN A 65 -2.37 -19.52 -10.26
CA ASN A 65 -1.57 -20.04 -11.35
C ASN A 65 -0.70 -21.25 -10.95
N LEU A 66 -0.24 -21.34 -9.70
CA LEU A 66 0.48 -22.52 -9.20
C LEU A 66 -0.46 -23.70 -8.91
N PHE A 67 -1.69 -23.42 -8.45
CA PHE A 67 -2.65 -24.41 -7.99
C PHE A 67 -4.06 -24.17 -8.56
N PRO A 68 -4.23 -24.14 -9.90
CA PRO A 68 -5.49 -23.73 -10.53
C PRO A 68 -6.71 -24.58 -10.13
N ASP A 69 -6.51 -25.89 -9.91
CA ASP A 69 -7.56 -26.82 -9.49
C ASP A 69 -7.95 -26.69 -8.00
N ARG A 70 -7.16 -25.93 -7.23
CA ARG A 70 -7.36 -25.71 -5.79
C ARG A 70 -7.96 -24.34 -5.50
N VAL A 71 -8.41 -23.60 -6.51
CA VAL A 71 -9.11 -22.32 -6.35
C VAL A 71 -10.61 -22.57 -6.18
N GLY A 72 -11.16 -22.10 -5.05
CA GLY A 72 -12.59 -22.15 -4.73
C GLY A 72 -13.27 -20.81 -5.03
N ARG A 73 -12.92 -19.77 -4.26
CA ARG A 73 -13.37 -18.39 -4.48
C ARG A 73 -12.21 -17.45 -4.24
N LEU A 74 -11.93 -16.56 -5.18
CA LEU A 74 -10.81 -15.64 -5.07
C LEU A 74 -11.29 -14.22 -5.36
N VAL A 75 -11.21 -13.37 -4.33
CA VAL A 75 -11.46 -11.93 -4.45
C VAL A 75 -10.10 -11.23 -4.39
N ALA A 76 -9.85 -10.35 -5.35
CA ALA A 76 -8.64 -9.55 -5.44
C ALA A 76 -9.00 -8.06 -5.43
N ASP A 77 -8.77 -7.37 -4.31
CA ASP A 77 -9.19 -5.98 -4.07
C ASP A 77 -7.99 -5.03 -3.95
N GLY A 78 -7.94 -4.01 -4.80
CA GLY A 78 -6.78 -3.11 -4.92
C GLY A 78 -5.57 -3.83 -5.53
N ASN A 79 -5.56 -3.97 -6.84
CA ASN A 79 -4.79 -4.99 -7.53
C ASN A 79 -3.39 -4.54 -7.92
N VAL A 80 -2.42 -5.43 -7.70
CA VAL A 80 -1.07 -5.36 -8.27
C VAL A 80 -1.07 -6.03 -9.65
N ASP A 81 -0.60 -5.31 -10.67
CA ASP A 81 -0.35 -5.90 -11.99
C ASP A 81 0.83 -6.90 -11.88
N PRO A 82 0.59 -8.20 -12.12
CA PRO A 82 1.62 -9.20 -11.95
C PRO A 82 2.79 -9.01 -12.93
N GLN A 83 2.54 -8.56 -14.16
CA GLN A 83 3.60 -8.33 -15.15
C GLN A 83 4.50 -7.15 -14.74
N ALA A 84 3.91 -6.06 -14.25
CA ALA A 84 4.70 -4.93 -13.75
C ALA A 84 5.48 -5.26 -12.47
N TRP A 85 4.99 -6.21 -11.65
CA TRP A 85 5.66 -6.64 -10.42
C TRP A 85 6.89 -7.50 -10.71
N VAL A 86 6.73 -8.67 -11.33
CA VAL A 86 7.81 -9.66 -11.49
C VAL A 86 8.62 -9.48 -12.77
N ASN A 87 8.04 -8.86 -13.79
CA ASN A 87 8.67 -8.64 -15.08
C ASN A 87 8.96 -7.13 -15.23
N ARG A 88 9.59 -6.74 -16.34
CA ARG A 88 9.84 -5.32 -16.65
C ARG A 88 8.57 -4.56 -17.09
N GLY A 89 7.37 -5.14 -16.85
CA GLY A 89 6.11 -4.72 -17.45
C GLY A 89 6.09 -4.96 -18.98
N ALA A 90 4.96 -4.70 -19.62
CA ALA A 90 4.81 -4.80 -21.08
C ALA A 90 5.73 -3.82 -21.84
N ASP A 91 6.13 -2.72 -21.19
CA ASP A 91 6.89 -1.63 -21.82
C ASP A 91 8.41 -1.85 -21.81
N GLY A 92 8.89 -2.91 -21.16
CA GLY A 92 10.30 -3.32 -21.23
C GLY A 92 11.31 -2.38 -20.56
N GLU A 93 10.87 -1.32 -19.89
CA GLU A 93 11.69 -0.28 -19.24
C GLU A 93 12.53 -0.86 -18.08
N PRO A 94 13.81 -1.23 -18.32
CA PRO A 94 14.64 -1.95 -17.35
C PRO A 94 14.97 -1.11 -16.12
N GLU A 95 14.87 0.20 -16.29
CA GLU A 95 15.39 1.21 -15.40
C GLU A 95 14.37 1.66 -14.37
N LEU A 96 13.09 1.32 -14.54
CA LEU A 96 12.07 1.66 -13.55
C LEU A 96 12.12 0.70 -12.37
N ASN A 97 11.87 1.22 -11.18
CA ASN A 97 11.61 0.40 -10.01
C ASN A 97 10.20 -0.22 -10.07
N THR A 98 9.90 -1.16 -9.18
CA THR A 98 8.61 -1.86 -9.11
C THR A 98 7.41 -0.91 -9.04
N PHE A 99 7.40 0.06 -8.13
CA PHE A 99 6.23 0.93 -7.92
C PHE A 99 6.02 1.94 -9.06
N LEU A 100 7.09 2.36 -9.75
CA LEU A 100 6.98 3.18 -10.95
C LEU A 100 6.41 2.38 -12.12
N ARG A 101 6.77 1.09 -12.28
CA ARG A 101 6.14 0.22 -13.28
C ARG A 101 4.64 0.03 -13.01
N LEU A 102 4.27 -0.23 -11.75
CA LEU A 102 2.86 -0.34 -11.34
C LEU A 102 2.08 0.96 -11.60
N GLY A 103 2.74 2.11 -11.51
CA GLY A 103 2.10 3.42 -11.61
C GLY A 103 1.59 3.98 -10.30
N SER A 104 2.06 3.46 -9.17
CA SER A 104 1.62 3.91 -7.84
C SER A 104 1.82 5.41 -7.64
N TYR A 105 2.89 5.99 -8.22
CA TYR A 105 3.13 7.43 -8.22
C TYR A 105 2.05 8.24 -8.95
N LEU A 106 1.51 7.73 -10.06
CA LEU A 106 0.42 8.35 -10.80
C LEU A 106 -0.90 8.23 -10.02
N GLY A 107 -1.21 7.03 -9.52
CA GLY A 107 -2.41 6.81 -8.69
C GLY A 107 -2.43 7.72 -7.45
N SER A 108 -1.28 7.87 -6.77
CA SER A 108 -1.12 8.80 -5.65
C SER A 108 -1.36 10.26 -6.05
N ALA A 109 -0.86 10.69 -7.21
CA ALA A 109 -1.04 12.05 -7.70
C ALA A 109 -2.50 12.34 -8.09
N ASP A 110 -3.15 11.41 -8.79
CA ASP A 110 -4.56 11.52 -9.17
C ASP A 110 -5.44 11.61 -7.91
N THR A 111 -5.18 10.75 -6.93
CA THR A 111 -5.92 10.74 -5.66
C THR A 111 -5.68 12.01 -4.84
N LEU A 112 -4.44 12.54 -4.82
CA LEU A 112 -4.14 13.84 -4.22
C LEU A 112 -4.92 14.97 -4.91
N GLY A 113 -5.00 14.95 -6.23
CA GLY A 113 -5.82 15.90 -7.00
C GLY A 113 -7.28 15.87 -6.55
N GLN A 114 -7.86 14.67 -6.40
CA GLN A 114 -9.22 14.50 -5.90
C GLN A 114 -9.39 15.00 -4.47
N PHE A 115 -8.44 14.72 -3.59
CA PHE A 115 -8.41 15.23 -2.22
C PHE A 115 -8.44 16.76 -2.19
N LEU A 116 -7.54 17.43 -2.92
CA LEU A 116 -7.43 18.88 -2.94
C LEU A 116 -8.66 19.54 -3.55
N ASP A 117 -9.22 18.95 -4.60
CA ASP A 117 -10.42 19.47 -5.27
C ASP A 117 -11.67 19.36 -4.39
N HIS A 118 -11.89 18.20 -3.76
CA HIS A 118 -13.00 18.03 -2.82
C HIS A 118 -12.83 18.89 -1.59
N CYS A 119 -11.62 18.99 -1.05
CA CYS A 119 -11.33 19.88 0.06
C CYS A 119 -11.62 21.35 -0.30
N GLY A 120 -11.19 21.80 -1.47
CA GLY A 120 -11.39 23.18 -1.93
C GLY A 120 -12.84 23.52 -2.24
N ARG A 121 -13.67 22.55 -2.61
CA ARG A 121 -15.13 22.72 -2.73
C ARG A 121 -15.85 22.68 -1.37
N ALA A 122 -15.24 22.07 -0.36
CA ALA A 122 -15.82 21.97 0.97
C ALA A 122 -15.62 23.27 1.76
N THR A 123 -16.52 23.51 2.71
CA THR A 123 -16.33 24.58 3.71
C THR A 123 -15.20 24.23 4.67
N VAL A 124 -14.60 25.22 5.31
CA VAL A 124 -13.52 25.02 6.31
C VAL A 124 -13.95 24.13 7.48
N SER A 125 -15.26 24.08 7.79
CA SER A 125 -15.81 23.18 8.80
C SER A 125 -15.75 21.70 8.42
N ARG A 126 -15.72 21.38 7.13
CA ARG A 126 -15.65 20.00 6.61
C ARG A 126 -14.26 19.62 6.13
N CYS A 127 -13.54 20.55 5.52
CA CYS A 127 -12.13 20.40 5.24
C CYS A 127 -11.38 21.60 5.80
N ALA A 128 -10.70 21.41 6.93
CA ALA A 128 -9.95 22.48 7.61
C ALA A 128 -8.88 23.14 6.71
N PHE A 129 -8.38 22.42 5.70
CA PHE A 129 -7.36 22.92 4.79
C PHE A 129 -7.93 23.73 3.60
N SER A 130 -9.26 23.75 3.41
CA SER A 130 -9.90 24.44 2.28
C SER A 130 -9.46 25.90 2.18
N ALA A 131 -9.26 26.36 0.95
CA ALA A 131 -9.04 27.76 0.60
C ALA A 131 -10.20 28.34 -0.21
N GLY A 132 -11.39 27.73 -0.14
CA GLY A 132 -12.62 28.22 -0.79
C GLY A 132 -12.76 27.90 -2.27
N SER A 133 -11.73 27.34 -2.92
CA SER A 133 -11.83 26.73 -4.24
C SER A 133 -10.78 25.63 -4.44
N PRO A 134 -10.98 24.70 -5.40
CA PRO A 134 -9.96 23.75 -5.83
C PRO A 134 -8.61 24.41 -6.17
N ALA A 135 -8.64 25.45 -7.00
CA ALA A 135 -7.42 26.13 -7.46
C ALA A 135 -6.65 26.79 -6.30
N ALA A 136 -7.35 27.51 -5.41
CA ALA A 136 -6.73 28.13 -4.25
C ALA A 136 -6.17 27.08 -3.26
N THR A 137 -6.85 25.95 -3.11
CA THR A 137 -6.44 24.88 -2.19
C THR A 137 -5.20 24.15 -2.70
N ARG A 138 -5.09 23.94 -4.03
CA ARG A 138 -3.87 23.43 -4.67
C ARG A 138 -2.69 24.41 -4.50
N ALA A 139 -2.89 25.69 -4.80
CA ALA A 139 -1.85 26.71 -4.61
C ALA A 139 -1.37 26.79 -3.15
N LYS A 140 -2.31 26.67 -2.19
CA LYS A 140 -2.00 26.61 -0.75
C LYS A 140 -1.16 25.37 -0.41
N TYR A 141 -1.47 24.21 -0.98
CA TYR A 141 -0.70 22.98 -0.80
C TYR A 141 0.73 23.11 -1.35
N ASP A 142 0.87 23.63 -2.57
CA ASP A 142 2.19 23.81 -3.21
C ASP A 142 3.05 24.79 -2.40
N THR A 143 2.47 25.93 -2.00
CA THR A 143 3.13 26.90 -1.12
C THR A 143 3.54 26.28 0.22
N LEU A 144 2.70 25.41 0.80
CA LEU A 144 3.03 24.72 2.05
C LEU A 144 4.25 23.81 1.88
N LEU A 145 4.30 23.04 0.80
CA LEU A 145 5.43 22.16 0.51
C LEU A 145 6.73 22.94 0.30
N GLU A 146 6.68 24.06 -0.44
CA GLU A 146 7.85 24.95 -0.61
C GLU A 146 8.35 25.49 0.74
N ARG A 147 7.43 25.95 1.61
CA ARG A 147 7.77 26.41 2.97
C ARG A 147 8.44 25.31 3.78
N LEU A 148 7.91 24.09 3.74
CA LEU A 148 8.47 22.94 4.47
C LEU A 148 9.82 22.47 3.92
N ALA A 149 10.12 22.73 2.64
CA ALA A 149 11.42 22.45 2.05
C ALA A 149 12.50 23.40 2.58
N GLY A 150 12.16 24.67 2.82
CA GLY A 150 13.08 25.66 3.39
C GLY A 150 13.12 25.65 4.93
N ARG A 151 12.00 25.41 5.59
CA ARG A 151 11.85 25.50 7.06
C ARG A 151 10.85 24.47 7.60
N PRO A 152 11.34 23.37 8.21
CA PRO A 152 10.48 22.39 8.90
C PRO A 152 9.65 23.01 10.04
N VAL A 153 8.54 22.36 10.37
CA VAL A 153 7.70 22.70 11.54
C VAL A 153 7.92 21.63 12.63
N GLY A 154 8.80 21.91 13.60
CA GLY A 154 9.24 20.90 14.56
C GLY A 154 9.89 19.70 13.86
N SER A 155 9.40 18.49 14.12
CA SER A 155 9.85 17.25 13.46
C SER A 155 9.25 17.04 12.06
N TRP A 156 8.38 17.94 11.57
CA TRP A 156 7.73 17.84 10.27
C TRP A 156 8.57 18.50 9.18
N THR A 157 9.34 17.65 8.49
CA THR A 157 10.09 18.01 7.27
C THR A 157 9.21 17.88 6.03
N TYR A 158 9.65 18.45 4.90
CA TYR A 158 9.06 18.18 3.58
C TYR A 158 8.86 16.68 3.32
N ALA A 159 9.90 15.87 3.57
CA ALA A 159 9.85 14.43 3.31
C ALA A 159 8.81 13.71 4.19
N ARG A 160 8.72 14.11 5.47
CA ARG A 160 7.70 13.60 6.38
C ARG A 160 6.30 14.00 5.89
N ALA A 161 6.06 15.27 5.59
CA ALA A 161 4.76 15.73 5.12
C ALA A 161 4.31 15.00 3.85
N VAL A 162 5.20 14.80 2.87
CA VAL A 162 4.94 14.00 1.66
C VAL A 162 4.54 12.57 2.01
N ASN A 163 5.26 11.90 2.91
CA ASN A 163 4.94 10.54 3.33
C ASN A 163 3.57 10.45 4.03
N GLU A 164 3.28 11.39 4.93
CA GLU A 164 2.04 11.39 5.71
C GLU A 164 0.82 11.74 4.84
N VAL A 165 0.95 12.67 3.90
CA VAL A 165 -0.10 12.95 2.91
C VAL A 165 -0.39 11.69 2.08
N ARG A 166 0.64 11.06 1.50
CA ARG A 166 0.47 9.80 0.74
C ARG A 166 -0.25 8.74 1.59
N SER A 167 0.16 8.54 2.83
CA SER A 167 -0.41 7.53 3.72
C SER A 167 -1.86 7.86 4.10
N GLY A 168 -2.16 9.13 4.34
CA GLY A 168 -3.50 9.62 4.67
C GLY A 168 -4.51 9.52 3.54
N LEU A 169 -4.06 9.37 2.28
CA LEU A 169 -4.95 9.18 1.13
C LEU A 169 -5.53 7.76 1.02
N TYR A 170 -4.99 6.77 1.75
CA TYR A 170 -5.45 5.37 1.69
C TYR A 170 -6.88 5.20 2.17
N THR A 171 -7.31 5.97 3.17
CA THR A 171 -8.63 5.84 3.77
C THR A 171 -9.35 7.18 3.68
N VAL A 172 -10.52 7.21 3.03
CA VAL A 172 -11.30 8.46 2.91
C VAL A 172 -11.81 8.90 4.29
N HIS A 173 -12.44 7.99 5.02
CA HIS A 173 -13.05 8.27 6.32
C HIS A 173 -12.45 7.40 7.42
N PRO A 174 -11.85 8.00 8.48
CA PRO A 174 -11.63 9.43 8.71
C PRO A 174 -10.35 10.00 8.04
N GLY A 175 -9.58 9.21 7.29
CA GLY A 175 -8.20 9.54 6.92
C GLY A 175 -8.01 10.87 6.17
N TRP A 176 -8.89 11.23 5.23
CA TRP A 176 -8.79 12.51 4.50
C TRP A 176 -9.06 13.70 5.42
N THR A 177 -10.00 13.58 6.37
CA THR A 177 -10.25 14.65 7.35
C THR A 177 -9.04 14.88 8.27
N GLY A 178 -8.39 13.80 8.69
CA GLY A 178 -7.13 13.87 9.45
C GLY A 178 -6.00 14.53 8.65
N THR A 179 -5.83 14.13 7.40
CA THR A 179 -4.85 14.73 6.48
C THR A 179 -5.07 16.23 6.31
N ALA A 180 -6.32 16.67 6.13
CA ALA A 180 -6.66 18.09 6.06
C ALA A 180 -6.32 18.85 7.35
N GLY A 181 -6.60 18.26 8.52
CA GLY A 181 -6.23 18.84 9.81
C GLY A 181 -4.71 18.99 9.99
N THR A 182 -3.95 17.97 9.59
CA THR A 182 -2.47 17.99 9.59
C THR A 182 -1.94 19.09 8.69
N LEU A 183 -2.40 19.16 7.44
CA LEU A 183 -1.98 20.21 6.49
C LEU A 183 -2.32 21.61 6.99
N GLN A 184 -3.48 21.78 7.61
CA GLN A 184 -3.89 23.06 8.18
C GLN A 184 -3.03 23.47 9.39
N SER A 185 -2.66 22.52 10.25
CA SER A 185 -1.76 22.78 11.38
C SER A 185 -0.39 23.24 10.89
N LEU A 186 0.18 22.53 9.90
CA LEU A 186 1.46 22.88 9.28
C LEU A 186 1.39 24.25 8.59
N TRP A 187 0.28 24.56 7.91
CA TRP A 187 0.05 25.88 7.31
C TRP A 187 0.09 27.01 8.33
N GLN A 188 -0.37 26.76 9.55
CA GLN A 188 -0.35 27.70 10.68
C GLN A 188 0.98 27.69 11.45
N GLY A 189 1.99 26.93 11.00
CA GLY A 189 3.26 26.77 11.70
C GLY A 189 3.16 25.98 13.01
N ARG A 190 2.12 25.17 13.18
CA ARG A 190 1.87 24.36 14.38
C ARG A 190 2.24 22.91 14.10
N VAL A 191 2.87 22.25 15.08
CA VAL A 191 3.12 20.81 15.03
C VAL A 191 1.78 20.08 15.12
N PRO A 192 1.40 19.26 14.13
CA PRO A 192 0.21 18.42 14.20
C PRO A 192 0.22 17.52 15.45
N ALA A 193 -0.95 17.33 16.07
CA ALA A 193 -1.09 16.40 17.18
C ALA A 193 -0.80 14.97 16.69
N GLU A 194 0.08 14.27 17.39
CA GLU A 194 0.36 12.86 17.12
C GLU A 194 -0.55 11.98 17.99
N PRO A 195 -1.16 10.92 17.44
CA PRO A 195 -1.88 9.95 18.26
C PRO A 195 -0.89 9.30 19.24
N PRO A 196 -1.33 8.97 20.47
CA PRO A 196 -0.48 8.30 21.44
C PRO A 196 0.02 6.97 20.86
N ALA A 197 1.29 6.66 21.14
CA ALA A 197 1.84 5.36 20.77
C ALA A 197 0.97 4.23 21.36
N PRO A 198 0.72 3.15 20.61
CA PRO A 198 -0.01 2.00 21.15
C PRO A 198 0.63 1.51 22.45
N ALA A 199 -0.20 1.18 23.44
CA ALA A 199 0.26 0.58 24.68
C ALA A 199 0.68 -0.88 24.42
N GLY A 200 1.87 -1.27 24.89
CA GLY A 200 2.39 -2.64 24.79
C GLY A 200 3.63 -2.77 23.91
N PRO A 201 4.31 -3.93 23.91
CA PRO A 201 5.40 -4.18 22.98
C PRO A 201 4.84 -4.09 21.56
N ALA A 202 5.39 -3.19 20.75
CA ALA A 202 5.10 -3.20 19.33
C ALA A 202 5.49 -4.59 18.80
N ARG A 203 4.51 -5.39 18.33
CA ARG A 203 4.84 -6.42 17.33
C ARG A 203 5.59 -5.65 16.24
N HIS A 204 6.80 -6.08 15.91
CA HIS A 204 7.61 -5.44 14.89
C HIS A 204 7.42 -6.19 13.58
N PRO A 205 6.39 -5.87 12.76
CA PRO A 205 6.48 -6.11 11.34
C PRO A 205 7.34 -4.97 10.78
N GLY A 206 8.65 -5.12 10.91
CA GLY A 206 9.56 -4.15 10.35
C GLY A 206 9.49 -4.16 8.82
N PHE A 207 9.88 -3.05 8.21
CA PHE A 207 9.83 -2.86 6.77
C PHE A 207 10.74 -3.84 6.00
N GLU A 208 11.70 -4.47 6.68
CA GLU A 208 12.57 -5.52 6.14
C GLU A 208 11.80 -6.72 5.58
N GLN A 209 10.61 -7.04 6.11
CA GLN A 209 9.80 -8.16 5.61
C GLN A 209 9.28 -7.88 4.20
N SER A 210 8.79 -6.65 3.96
CA SER A 210 8.36 -6.22 2.63
C SER A 210 9.53 -6.16 1.66
N LEU A 211 10.70 -5.69 2.11
CA LEU A 211 11.92 -5.66 1.31
C LEU A 211 12.40 -7.07 0.94
N ALA A 212 12.31 -8.04 1.86
CA ALA A 212 12.71 -9.41 1.61
C ALA A 212 11.97 -10.03 0.43
N VAL A 213 10.65 -9.87 0.37
CA VAL A 213 9.84 -10.34 -0.77
C VAL A 213 10.15 -9.51 -2.02
N LEU A 214 9.96 -8.20 -1.94
CA LEU A 214 10.02 -7.28 -3.07
C LEU A 214 11.37 -7.33 -3.78
N CYS A 215 12.47 -7.30 -3.03
CA CYS A 215 13.81 -7.32 -3.58
C CYS A 215 14.26 -8.71 -4.03
N ALA A 216 13.67 -9.78 -3.49
CA ALA A 216 14.00 -11.14 -3.93
C ALA A 216 13.40 -11.49 -5.29
N GLU A 217 12.21 -10.96 -5.62
CA GLU A 217 11.46 -11.40 -6.81
C GLU A 217 11.18 -10.31 -7.86
N SER A 218 11.26 -9.02 -7.50
CA SER A 218 10.96 -7.94 -8.45
C SER A 218 12.24 -7.32 -9.02
N PRO A 219 12.35 -7.14 -10.35
CA PRO A 219 13.49 -6.48 -10.95
C PRO A 219 13.54 -5.01 -10.51
N ASN A 220 14.69 -4.54 -10.05
CA ASN A 220 14.88 -3.16 -9.59
C ASN A 220 16.24 -2.63 -10.08
N PRO A 221 16.41 -1.30 -10.18
CA PRO A 221 17.70 -0.71 -10.57
C PRO A 221 18.84 -1.21 -9.69
N ALA A 222 19.94 -1.62 -10.31
CA ALA A 222 21.07 -2.25 -9.61
C ALA A 222 21.97 -1.27 -8.84
N SER A 223 21.76 0.05 -8.99
CA SER A 223 22.61 1.06 -8.37
C SER A 223 21.78 2.21 -7.80
N SER A 224 22.10 2.60 -6.57
CA SER A 224 21.54 3.78 -5.89
C SER A 224 21.74 5.07 -6.69
N GLY A 225 22.79 5.13 -7.53
CA GLY A 225 23.07 6.28 -8.40
C GLY A 225 22.00 6.57 -9.45
N ARG A 226 21.11 5.61 -9.75
CA ARG A 226 20.01 5.76 -10.72
C ARG A 226 18.77 6.44 -10.13
N TYR A 227 18.57 6.33 -8.81
CA TYR A 227 17.38 6.81 -8.12
C TYR A 227 17.15 8.33 -8.18
N PRO A 228 18.18 9.21 -8.18
CA PRO A 228 17.97 10.63 -8.41
C PRO A 228 17.29 10.96 -9.75
N ALA A 229 17.65 10.30 -10.84
CA ALA A 229 17.03 10.51 -12.15
C ALA A 229 15.60 9.94 -12.20
N LEU A 230 15.36 8.80 -11.54
CA LEU A 230 14.01 8.26 -11.37
C LEU A 230 13.10 9.19 -10.57
N GLU A 231 13.62 9.77 -9.49
CA GLU A 231 12.93 10.77 -8.70
C GLU A 231 12.56 11.99 -9.57
N GLU A 232 13.52 12.55 -10.30
CA GLU A 232 13.29 13.71 -11.16
C GLU A 232 12.21 13.43 -12.21
N ARG A 233 12.31 12.29 -12.91
CA ARG A 233 11.30 11.84 -13.88
C ARG A 233 9.92 11.72 -13.22
N ALA A 234 9.82 11.00 -12.11
CA ALA A 234 8.55 10.72 -11.46
C ALA A 234 7.91 11.99 -10.87
N VAL A 235 8.71 12.88 -10.27
CA VAL A 235 8.24 14.17 -9.72
C VAL A 235 7.77 15.10 -10.84
N LYS A 236 8.47 15.14 -11.98
CA LYS A 236 8.02 15.91 -13.15
C LYS A 236 6.66 15.45 -13.67
N GLN A 237 6.37 14.16 -13.58
CA GLN A 237 5.11 13.57 -14.07
C GLN A 237 3.96 13.66 -13.06
N ALA A 238 4.24 13.47 -11.77
CA ALA A 238 3.20 13.22 -10.75
C ALA A 238 3.39 14.02 -9.45
N GLY A 239 4.30 15.00 -9.45
CA GLY A 239 4.51 15.91 -8.32
C GLY A 239 5.15 15.26 -7.09
N ALA A 240 5.00 15.93 -5.94
CA ALA A 240 5.77 15.66 -4.73
C ALA A 240 5.64 14.24 -4.17
N LEU A 241 4.46 13.62 -4.26
CA LEU A 241 4.22 12.27 -3.73
C LEU A 241 5.01 11.19 -4.47
N ALA A 242 5.39 11.45 -5.73
CA ALA A 242 6.18 10.54 -6.54
C ALA A 242 7.57 10.26 -5.95
N ARG A 243 8.11 11.20 -5.14
CA ARG A 243 9.43 11.06 -4.50
C ARG A 243 9.50 9.84 -3.58
N TRP A 244 8.42 9.53 -2.87
CA TRP A 244 8.38 8.35 -2.01
C TRP A 244 8.47 7.07 -2.85
N TRP A 245 7.64 6.97 -3.89
CA TRP A 245 7.60 5.81 -4.78
C TRP A 245 8.90 5.59 -5.55
N ALA A 246 9.57 6.68 -5.95
CA ALA A 246 10.87 6.59 -6.61
C ALA A 246 11.92 5.92 -5.70
N TRP A 247 11.94 6.23 -4.40
CA TRP A 247 12.96 5.72 -3.47
C TRP A 247 12.57 4.47 -2.69
N ALA A 248 11.30 4.05 -2.73
CA ALA A 248 10.78 2.92 -1.96
C ALA A 248 11.50 1.59 -2.25
N ASN A 249 12.04 1.42 -3.47
CA ASN A 249 12.79 0.24 -3.89
C ASN A 249 14.32 0.38 -3.81
N GLU A 250 14.85 1.55 -3.46
CA GLU A 250 16.30 1.77 -3.37
C GLU A 250 17.02 0.75 -2.47
N PRO A 251 16.45 0.30 -1.34
CA PRO A 251 17.07 -0.75 -0.53
C PRO A 251 17.37 -2.05 -1.30
N CYS A 252 16.66 -2.33 -2.40
CA CYS A 252 16.90 -3.51 -3.23
C CYS A 252 18.26 -3.52 -3.96
N THR A 253 18.93 -2.36 -4.04
CA THR A 253 20.28 -2.23 -4.62
C THR A 253 21.34 -2.98 -3.81
N ALA A 254 21.15 -3.09 -2.49
CA ALA A 254 22.05 -3.75 -1.57
C ALA A 254 21.53 -5.10 -1.07
N TRP A 255 20.34 -5.51 -1.50
CA TRP A 255 19.70 -6.75 -1.02
C TRP A 255 20.49 -7.98 -1.48
N PRO A 256 20.84 -8.91 -0.58
CA PRO A 256 21.86 -9.93 -0.83
C PRO A 256 21.34 -11.15 -1.60
N ALA A 257 20.02 -11.31 -1.69
CA ALA A 257 19.40 -12.55 -2.19
C ALA A 257 18.38 -12.30 -3.31
N ARG A 258 18.21 -13.32 -4.13
CA ARG A 258 17.09 -13.48 -5.05
C ARG A 258 16.30 -14.72 -4.66
N ALA A 259 15.00 -14.71 -4.95
CA ALA A 259 14.15 -15.86 -4.74
C ALA A 259 14.70 -17.05 -5.55
N ALA A 260 14.74 -18.24 -4.93
CA ALA A 260 15.24 -19.45 -5.59
C ALA A 260 14.28 -19.95 -6.68
N ALA A 261 12.97 -19.75 -6.50
CA ALA A 261 11.94 -20.19 -7.43
C ALA A 261 10.79 -19.18 -7.53
N PRO A 262 11.06 -17.94 -8.02
CA PRO A 262 10.02 -16.94 -8.22
C PRO A 262 9.03 -17.41 -9.28
N TYR A 263 7.77 -16.99 -9.15
CA TYR A 263 6.76 -17.22 -10.17
C TYR A 263 6.66 -16.00 -11.08
N THR A 264 7.15 -16.10 -12.32
CA THR A 264 7.17 -14.97 -13.27
C THR A 264 6.07 -15.04 -14.34
N GLY A 265 5.20 -16.03 -14.24
CA GLY A 265 4.15 -16.33 -15.21
C GLY A 265 4.26 -17.76 -15.76
N PRO A 266 3.40 -18.15 -16.72
CA PRO A 266 2.32 -17.33 -17.30
C PRO A 266 1.20 -17.03 -16.29
N TRP A 267 0.44 -15.96 -16.48
CA TRP A 267 -0.62 -15.57 -15.52
C TRP A 267 -2.03 -16.05 -15.91
N ASN A 268 -2.12 -16.81 -17.00
CA ASN A 268 -3.35 -17.15 -17.69
C ASN A 268 -3.88 -18.58 -17.40
N ARG A 269 -3.48 -19.21 -16.29
CA ARG A 269 -4.00 -20.54 -15.96
C ARG A 269 -5.49 -20.47 -15.68
N THR A 270 -6.25 -21.35 -16.34
CA THR A 270 -7.69 -21.46 -16.11
C THR A 270 -7.93 -22.11 -14.76
N THR A 271 -8.67 -21.43 -13.90
CA THR A 271 -9.07 -21.93 -12.58
C THR A 271 -10.46 -22.55 -12.65
N GLY A 272 -10.78 -23.43 -11.69
CA GLY A 272 -12.12 -24.03 -11.61
C GLY A 272 -13.25 -23.04 -11.30
N HIS A 273 -12.92 -21.84 -10.81
CA HIS A 273 -13.86 -20.74 -10.58
C HIS A 273 -13.18 -19.41 -10.90
N PRO A 274 -13.76 -18.54 -11.74
CA PRO A 274 -13.08 -17.32 -12.14
C PRO A 274 -12.89 -16.34 -10.98
N VAL A 275 -11.84 -15.52 -11.07
CA VAL A 275 -11.45 -14.54 -10.05
C VAL A 275 -12.33 -13.29 -10.11
N LEU A 276 -12.80 -12.82 -8.96
CA LEU A 276 -13.44 -11.51 -8.83
C LEU A 276 -12.39 -10.45 -8.50
N VAL A 277 -12.20 -9.49 -9.41
CA VAL A 277 -11.28 -8.37 -9.26
C VAL A 277 -12.08 -7.13 -8.84
N VAL A 278 -11.65 -6.43 -7.79
CA VAL A 278 -12.25 -5.19 -7.29
C VAL A 278 -11.20 -4.09 -7.31
N ASN A 279 -11.51 -2.92 -7.86
CA ASN A 279 -10.58 -1.80 -7.82
C ASN A 279 -11.31 -0.45 -7.75
N ALA A 280 -10.83 0.43 -6.87
CA ALA A 280 -11.25 1.82 -6.88
C ALA A 280 -10.68 2.57 -8.09
N VAL A 281 -11.47 3.50 -8.65
CA VAL A 281 -11.02 4.37 -9.75
C VAL A 281 -9.85 5.25 -9.29
N TYR A 282 -9.93 5.82 -8.09
CA TYR A 282 -8.88 6.66 -7.49
C TYR A 282 -8.21 5.96 -6.32
N ASP A 283 -7.54 4.85 -6.62
CA ASP A 283 -6.67 4.15 -5.67
C ASP A 283 -5.26 4.79 -5.66
N PRO A 284 -4.77 5.29 -4.51
CA PRO A 284 -3.48 5.96 -4.42
C PRO A 284 -2.26 5.03 -4.51
N SER A 285 -2.45 3.71 -4.38
CA SER A 285 -1.36 2.72 -4.28
C SER A 285 -1.36 1.76 -5.46
N THR A 286 -2.50 1.15 -5.74
CA THR A 286 -2.73 0.17 -6.80
C THR A 286 -3.70 0.77 -7.82
N PRO A 287 -3.20 1.60 -8.76
CA PRO A 287 -4.05 2.41 -9.64
C PRO A 287 -5.01 1.53 -10.45
N TYR A 288 -6.17 2.08 -10.83
CA TYR A 288 -7.25 1.33 -11.50
C TYR A 288 -6.79 0.49 -12.71
N ARG A 289 -5.80 0.98 -13.46
CA ARG A 289 -5.17 0.27 -14.58
C ARG A 289 -4.58 -1.09 -14.21
N ALA A 290 -4.12 -1.26 -12.97
CA ALA A 290 -3.58 -2.52 -12.47
C ALA A 290 -4.69 -3.56 -12.26
N GLY A 291 -5.90 -3.14 -11.87
CA GLY A 291 -7.09 -3.99 -11.87
C GLY A 291 -7.51 -4.39 -13.29
N GLN A 292 -7.37 -3.48 -14.26
CA GLN A 292 -7.60 -3.78 -15.69
C GLN A 292 -6.55 -4.77 -16.24
N ALA A 293 -5.27 -4.60 -15.87
CA ALA A 293 -4.21 -5.53 -16.24
C ALA A 293 -4.46 -6.93 -15.62
N MET A 294 -4.87 -6.99 -14.35
CA MET A 294 -5.18 -8.25 -13.67
C MET A 294 -6.26 -9.05 -14.40
N VAL A 295 -7.33 -8.42 -14.89
CA VAL A 295 -8.38 -9.13 -15.66
C VAL A 295 -7.95 -9.53 -17.07
N THR A 296 -7.00 -8.81 -17.66
CA THR A 296 -6.39 -9.19 -18.94
C THR A 296 -5.51 -10.43 -18.79
N GLU A 297 -4.74 -10.51 -17.70
CA GLU A 297 -3.79 -11.60 -17.45
C GLU A 297 -4.48 -12.87 -16.94
N LEU A 298 -5.44 -12.76 -16.01
CA LEU A 298 -6.09 -13.90 -15.38
C LEU A 298 -7.25 -14.44 -16.22
N ALA A 299 -7.18 -15.74 -16.55
CA ALA A 299 -8.21 -16.41 -17.34
C ALA A 299 -9.61 -16.33 -16.69
N GLY A 300 -10.56 -15.74 -17.41
CA GLY A 300 -11.98 -15.65 -17.01
C GLY A 300 -12.28 -14.65 -15.88
N ALA A 301 -11.31 -13.86 -15.42
CA ALA A 301 -11.50 -12.91 -14.34
C ALA A 301 -12.53 -11.82 -14.69
N ARG A 302 -13.20 -11.26 -13.67
CA ARG A 302 -14.22 -10.21 -13.83
C ARG A 302 -13.93 -9.04 -12.92
N LEU A 303 -13.86 -7.84 -13.52
CA LEU A 303 -13.69 -6.58 -12.79
C LEU A 303 -15.02 -6.05 -12.28
N LEU A 304 -15.04 -5.66 -11.01
CA LEU A 304 -16.03 -4.82 -10.36
C LEU A 304 -15.37 -3.48 -10.03
N THR A 305 -15.85 -2.42 -10.66
CA THR A 305 -15.32 -1.08 -10.46
C THR A 305 -15.95 -0.42 -9.24
N LEU A 306 -15.12 0.12 -8.34
CA LEU A 306 -15.56 1.05 -7.31
C LEU A 306 -15.32 2.49 -7.78
N ASP A 307 -16.40 3.19 -8.12
CA ASP A 307 -16.42 4.62 -8.36
C ASP A 307 -16.26 5.37 -7.04
N GLY A 308 -15.00 5.53 -6.65
CA GLY A 308 -14.61 6.05 -5.36
C GLY A 308 -13.11 6.21 -5.21
N TYR A 309 -12.70 6.45 -3.97
CA TYR A 309 -11.34 6.84 -3.61
C TYR A 309 -10.78 5.94 -2.52
N GLY A 310 -9.45 5.92 -2.44
CA GLY A 310 -8.71 5.21 -1.40
C GLY A 310 -8.34 3.78 -1.80
N HIS A 311 -7.66 3.12 -0.88
CA HIS A 311 -7.13 1.79 -0.99
C HIS A 311 -7.51 1.01 0.28
N THR A 312 -8.38 0.01 0.26
CA THR A 312 -9.11 -0.68 -0.83
C THR A 312 -10.63 -0.60 -0.61
N ALA A 313 -11.47 -1.38 -1.29
CA ALA A 313 -12.92 -1.39 -1.00
C ALA A 313 -13.25 -1.95 0.40
N LEU A 314 -12.32 -2.68 1.03
CA LEU A 314 -12.43 -3.07 2.43
C LEU A 314 -12.33 -1.86 3.37
N ASP A 315 -11.31 -1.01 3.20
CA ASP A 315 -11.06 0.17 4.03
C ASP A 315 -11.89 1.39 3.61
N ASN A 316 -12.49 1.33 2.41
CA ASN A 316 -13.29 2.39 1.81
C ASN A 316 -14.66 1.84 1.41
N PRO A 317 -15.60 1.73 2.37
CA PRO A 317 -16.78 0.91 2.21
C PRO A 317 -17.71 1.31 1.06
N SER A 318 -18.23 0.27 0.40
CA SER A 318 -19.35 0.34 -0.54
C SER A 318 -20.28 -0.84 -0.28
N ALA A 319 -21.52 -0.56 0.13
CA ALA A 319 -22.55 -1.56 0.32
C ALA A 319 -22.85 -2.31 -0.98
N CYS A 320 -22.70 -1.65 -2.13
CA CYS A 320 -22.80 -2.25 -3.45
C CYS A 320 -21.69 -3.29 -3.69
N VAL A 321 -20.42 -2.93 -3.46
CA VAL A 321 -19.29 -3.87 -3.59
C VAL A 321 -19.47 -5.05 -2.66
N LYS A 322 -19.82 -4.78 -1.39
CA LYS A 322 -20.05 -5.83 -0.38
C LYS A 322 -21.11 -6.83 -0.85
N ARG A 323 -22.22 -6.39 -1.44
CA ARG A 323 -23.26 -7.30 -1.97
C ARG A 323 -22.74 -8.20 -3.08
N HIS A 324 -21.95 -7.66 -4.01
CA HIS A 324 -21.35 -8.45 -5.09
C HIS A 324 -20.31 -9.45 -4.56
N VAL A 325 -19.43 -9.01 -3.66
CA VAL A 325 -18.42 -9.88 -3.04
C VAL A 325 -19.09 -11.02 -2.27
N VAL A 326 -20.07 -10.73 -1.42
CA VAL A 326 -20.80 -11.76 -0.66
C VAL A 326 -21.52 -12.73 -1.61
N ARG A 327 -22.21 -12.22 -2.64
CA ARG A 327 -22.87 -13.07 -3.63
C ARG A 327 -21.88 -13.97 -4.36
N TYR A 328 -20.73 -13.44 -4.77
CA TYR A 328 -19.67 -14.21 -5.42
C TYR A 328 -19.10 -15.29 -4.50
N VAL A 329 -18.74 -14.94 -3.26
CA VAL A 329 -18.17 -15.90 -2.30
C VAL A 329 -19.15 -17.03 -2.00
N LEU A 330 -20.45 -16.73 -1.86
CA LEU A 330 -21.47 -17.74 -1.53
C LEU A 330 -21.89 -18.59 -2.74
N THR A 331 -22.06 -17.98 -3.91
CA THR A 331 -22.71 -18.64 -5.06
C THR A 331 -21.80 -18.85 -6.26
N GLY A 332 -20.70 -18.10 -6.36
CA GLY A 332 -19.85 -18.02 -7.55
C GLY A 332 -20.39 -17.06 -8.63
N ALA A 333 -21.56 -16.45 -8.42
CA ALA A 333 -22.10 -15.50 -9.38
C ALA A 333 -21.24 -14.22 -9.43
N LEU A 334 -20.64 -13.99 -10.58
CA LEU A 334 -19.89 -12.78 -10.90
C LEU A 334 -20.84 -11.61 -11.20
N PRO A 335 -20.38 -10.36 -11.03
CA PRO A 335 -21.15 -9.20 -11.47
C PRO A 335 -21.26 -9.15 -13.00
N PRO A 336 -22.27 -8.44 -13.54
CA PRO A 336 -22.36 -8.12 -14.97
C PRO A 336 -21.08 -7.46 -15.48
N GLU A 337 -20.86 -7.52 -16.79
CA GLU A 337 -19.67 -6.91 -17.39
C GLU A 337 -19.78 -5.39 -17.29
N GLY A 338 -18.68 -4.73 -16.94
CA GLY A 338 -18.67 -3.29 -16.69
C GLY A 338 -19.45 -2.85 -15.45
N ALA A 339 -19.78 -3.77 -14.53
CA ALA A 339 -20.46 -3.43 -13.29
C ALA A 339 -19.66 -2.40 -12.48
N ARG A 340 -20.40 -1.41 -11.97
CA ARG A 340 -19.87 -0.26 -11.22
C ARG A 340 -20.65 -0.10 -9.92
N CYS A 341 -19.93 0.26 -8.87
CA CYS A 341 -20.47 0.55 -7.55
C CYS A 341 -19.96 1.92 -7.07
N GLY A 342 -20.81 2.73 -6.45
CA GLY A 342 -20.38 3.96 -5.77
C GLY A 342 -19.87 3.69 -4.35
N GLN A 343 -18.96 4.53 -3.88
CA GLN A 343 -18.54 4.57 -2.48
C GLN A 343 -19.66 5.12 -1.57
N ASP A 344 -19.86 4.53 -0.38
CA ASP A 344 -21.03 4.86 0.46
C ASP A 344 -20.99 6.28 1.01
N THR A 345 -19.80 6.75 1.40
CA THR A 345 -19.62 8.08 2.00
C THR A 345 -18.65 8.89 1.15
N PRO A 346 -19.10 10.00 0.52
CA PRO A 346 -18.21 10.84 -0.28
C PRO A 346 -17.20 11.58 0.60
N PRO A 347 -16.01 11.94 0.07
CA PRO A 347 -15.04 12.74 0.80
C PRO A 347 -15.63 14.08 1.25
N PHE A 348 -15.38 14.47 2.49
CA PHE A 348 -15.84 15.75 3.07
C PHE A 348 -17.35 16.02 2.90
N GLY A 349 -18.17 14.97 2.77
CA GLY A 349 -19.59 15.08 2.46
C GLY A 349 -20.41 15.79 3.54
N THR A 350 -21.57 16.34 3.14
CA THR A 350 -22.73 16.42 4.02
C THR A 350 -23.04 14.98 4.43
N GLY A 351 -23.02 14.58 5.69
CA GLY A 351 -23.63 13.30 6.04
C GLY A 351 -25.05 13.27 5.47
N ARG A 352 -25.43 12.21 4.73
CA ARG A 352 -26.86 11.93 4.63
C ARG A 352 -27.29 11.69 6.07
N GLU A 353 -28.09 12.59 6.64
CA GLU A 353 -28.87 12.23 7.81
C GLU A 353 -29.58 10.93 7.46
N ARG A 354 -29.38 9.90 8.30
CA ARG A 354 -30.25 8.72 8.24
C ARG A 354 -31.68 9.25 8.31
N PRO A 355 -32.58 8.89 7.38
CA PRO A 355 -33.98 9.25 7.54
C PRO A 355 -34.44 8.76 8.91
N ALA A 356 -34.97 9.68 9.72
CA ALA A 356 -35.54 9.38 11.02
C ALA A 356 -36.63 8.32 10.83
N GLY A 357 -36.35 7.08 11.23
CA GLY A 357 -37.27 5.94 11.04
C GLY A 357 -36.60 4.61 10.68
N ALA A 358 -35.33 4.59 10.26
CA ALA A 358 -34.62 3.33 10.10
C ALA A 358 -34.31 2.72 11.48
N ALA A 359 -35.04 1.66 11.84
CA ALA A 359 -34.83 0.88 13.06
C ALA A 359 -33.33 0.57 13.26
N PRO A 360 -32.82 0.58 14.50
CA PRO A 360 -31.46 0.18 14.74
C PRO A 360 -31.31 -1.27 14.29
N ASP A 361 -30.45 -1.50 13.29
CA ASP A 361 -29.93 -2.83 13.04
C ASP A 361 -29.44 -3.35 14.40
N ARG A 362 -30.01 -4.47 14.84
CA ARG A 362 -29.48 -5.22 15.97
C ARG A 362 -28.11 -5.72 15.53
N ALA A 363 -27.10 -4.86 15.68
CA ALA A 363 -25.72 -5.25 15.78
C ALA A 363 -25.66 -6.15 17.02
N GLY A 364 -25.86 -7.44 16.80
CA GLY A 364 -25.48 -8.45 17.77
C GLY A 364 -24.05 -8.13 18.20
N LYS A 365 -23.81 -8.19 19.50
CA LYS A 365 -22.47 -8.19 20.09
C LYS A 365 -21.70 -9.41 19.57
N ALA A 366 -21.29 -9.39 18.31
CA ALA A 366 -20.29 -10.27 17.77
C ALA A 366 -18.95 -9.68 18.22
N GLY A 367 -18.25 -10.43 19.08
CA GLY A 367 -17.05 -9.99 19.75
C GLY A 367 -16.07 -9.33 18.79
N GLY A 368 -15.67 -8.10 19.12
CA GLY A 368 -14.60 -7.37 18.47
C GLY A 368 -13.26 -8.06 18.73
N TRP A 369 -13.01 -9.08 17.94
CA TRP A 369 -11.68 -9.58 17.62
C TRP A 369 -11.56 -9.36 16.12
N TRP A 370 -10.37 -8.97 15.65
CA TRP A 370 -10.00 -8.71 14.24
C TRP A 370 -10.13 -7.24 13.77
N TYR A 371 -8.94 -6.66 13.52
CA TYR A 371 -8.62 -5.41 12.81
C TYR A 371 -8.92 -4.07 13.49
N ALA A 372 -8.08 -3.71 14.47
CA ALA A 372 -7.95 -2.35 15.02
C ALA A 372 -6.56 -1.73 14.76
N ALA A 373 -5.91 -2.07 13.65
CA ALA A 373 -4.70 -1.38 13.21
C ALA A 373 -4.81 -1.12 11.70
N PRO A 374 -5.25 0.08 11.26
CA PRO A 374 -5.09 0.47 9.88
C PRO A 374 -3.60 0.45 9.54
N PHE A 375 -3.25 0.14 8.28
CA PHE A 375 -1.87 0.24 7.77
C PHE A 375 -1.23 1.63 7.99
N THR A 376 -2.02 2.63 8.36
CA THR A 376 -1.61 4.00 8.72
C THR A 376 -1.12 4.17 10.16
N SER A 377 -1.22 3.17 11.02
CA SER A 377 -0.88 3.26 12.46
C SER A 377 0.45 2.63 12.85
N TRP A 378 1.25 2.18 11.88
CA TRP A 378 2.56 1.61 12.16
C TRP A 378 3.58 2.73 12.37
N PRO A 379 4.20 2.85 13.57
CA PRO A 379 5.22 3.85 13.78
C PRO A 379 6.44 3.48 12.93
N GLN A 380 6.58 4.14 11.78
CA GLN A 380 7.85 4.33 11.12
C GLN A 380 8.68 5.24 12.05
N ARG A 381 9.29 4.65 13.09
CA ARG A 381 10.34 5.38 13.81
C ARG A 381 11.38 5.77 12.76
N PRO A 382 11.72 7.05 12.60
CA PRO A 382 12.91 7.38 11.84
C PRO A 382 14.06 6.59 12.48
N LEU A 383 14.92 5.99 11.66
CA LEU A 383 16.22 5.49 12.08
C LEU A 383 17.04 6.68 12.61
N GLY A 384 16.67 7.15 13.80
CA GLY A 384 17.46 8.00 14.64
C GLY A 384 18.56 7.12 15.20
N LEU A 385 19.79 7.54 14.93
CA LEU A 385 21.01 7.07 15.58
C LEU A 385 20.70 6.70 17.04
N PHE A 386 20.87 5.42 17.39
CA PHE A 386 20.71 4.95 18.75
C PHE A 386 21.53 5.83 19.71
N PRO A 387 20.97 6.31 20.84
CA PRO A 387 21.82 6.77 21.92
C PRO A 387 22.53 5.53 22.49
N ALA A 388 23.86 5.60 22.58
CA ALA A 388 24.65 4.61 23.30
C ALA A 388 24.09 4.46 24.72
N ARG A 389 23.67 3.25 25.10
CA ARG A 389 23.43 2.93 26.50
C ARG A 389 24.79 2.67 27.17
N PRO A 390 25.11 3.30 28.31
CA PRO A 390 26.30 2.96 29.08
C PRO A 390 26.05 1.64 29.82
N GLY A 391 27.03 0.73 29.83
CA GLY A 391 27.03 -0.40 30.77
C GLY A 391 27.34 -1.80 30.24
N TRP A 392 27.96 -1.97 29.07
CA TRP A 392 28.57 -3.26 28.70
C TRP A 392 30.08 -3.12 28.70
N THR A 393 30.68 -3.43 29.84
CA THR A 393 32.12 -3.63 30.00
C THR A 393 32.55 -4.85 29.20
N SER A 394 33.49 -4.64 28.27
CA SER A 394 34.24 -5.67 27.57
C SER A 394 34.90 -6.63 28.56
N ALA A 395 34.60 -7.93 28.46
CA ALA A 395 35.45 -8.97 29.01
C ALA A 395 36.20 -9.62 27.84
N VAL A 396 37.45 -9.19 27.69
CA VAL A 396 38.47 -9.82 26.86
C VAL A 396 38.85 -11.15 27.53
N VAL A 397 38.80 -12.26 26.79
CA VAL A 397 39.46 -13.51 27.18
C VAL A 397 40.68 -13.67 26.27
N PRO A 398 41.92 -13.72 26.83
CA PRO A 398 43.13 -13.88 26.03
C PRO A 398 43.34 -15.35 25.65
N GLY A 399 43.69 -15.59 24.39
CA GLY A 399 44.17 -16.88 23.92
C GLY A 399 45.69 -16.96 24.01
N GLY A 400 46.17 -17.99 24.68
CA GLY A 400 47.49 -18.62 24.57
C GLY A 400 47.29 -20.06 25.05
N SER A 401 47.71 -21.11 24.37
CA SER A 401 48.91 -21.35 23.55
C SER A 401 48.61 -22.14 22.29
#